data_AF-A0AB37I124-F1
#
_entry.id   AF-A0AB37I124-F1
#
_cell.length_a   1.000
_cell.length_b   1.000
_cell.length_c   1.000
_cell.angle_alpha   90.00
_cell.angle_beta   90.00
_cell.angle_gamma   90.00
#
_symmetry.space_group_name_H-M   'P 1'
#
loop_
_entity.id
_entity.type
_entity.pdbx_description
1 polymer ?
#
loop_
_entity_poly.entity_id
_entity_poly.type
_entity_poly.pdbx_seq_one_letter_code
_entity_poly.pdbx_strand_id
1 'polypeptide(L)'
;MSALERFQDWYLAQCDGKWEGDRGITVGTLDGPGWRVSVDLTGTYLENAGFEEFVVERLEDDWAHARVVESTEPACHRRFEAFCGPRSLTEALEIFLDWAESPEG
;
A
#
# COMPACT_ATOMS: atom_id res chain seq x y z
N MET A 1 2.94 -17.89 5.79
CA MET A 1 1.95 -16.82 6.00
C MET A 1 1.50 -16.33 4.65
N SER A 2 0.20 -16.16 4.47
CA SER A 2 -0.40 -15.50 3.32
C SER A 2 -0.12 -13.99 3.34
N ALA A 3 -0.27 -13.33 2.19
CA ALA A 3 -0.18 -11.87 2.11
C ALA A 3 -1.18 -11.18 3.06
N LEU A 4 -2.38 -11.74 3.23
CA LEU A 4 -3.38 -11.17 4.14
C LEU A 4 -2.93 -11.23 5.61
N GLU A 5 -2.35 -12.35 6.05
CA GLU A 5 -1.81 -12.48 7.42
C GLU A 5 -0.64 -11.51 7.65
N ARG A 6 0.32 -11.44 6.71
CA ARG A 6 1.43 -10.47 6.78
C ARG A 6 0.92 -9.03 6.85
N PHE A 7 -0.12 -8.71 6.09
CA PHE A 7 -0.72 -7.38 6.07
C PHE A 7 -1.44 -7.03 7.37
N GLN A 8 -2.11 -8.01 7.99
CA GLN A 8 -2.70 -7.85 9.32
C GLN A 8 -1.62 -7.62 10.39
N ASP A 9 -0.53 -8.37 10.33
CA ASP A 9 0.60 -8.22 11.26
C ASP A 9 1.29 -6.85 11.09
N TRP A 10 1.48 -6.42 9.84
CA TRP A 10 2.04 -5.09 9.56
C TRP A 10 1.13 -3.97 10.09
N TYR A 11 -0.19 -4.07 9.87
CA TYR A 11 -1.17 -3.12 10.40
C TYR A 11 -1.11 -3.06 11.93
N LEU A 12 -1.12 -4.21 12.59
CA LEU A 12 -1.04 -4.30 14.05
C LEU A 12 0.25 -3.65 14.58
N ALA A 13 1.37 -3.82 13.88
CA ALA A 13 2.63 -3.19 14.24
C ALA A 13 2.63 -1.66 14.10
N GLN A 14 1.71 -1.07 13.32
CA GLN A 14 1.55 0.39 13.23
C GLN A 14 0.60 0.94 14.30
N CYS A 15 -0.22 0.12 14.95
CA CYS A 15 -1.14 0.54 16.01
C CYS A 15 -0.36 0.93 17.29
N ASP A 16 0.06 2.18 17.36
CA ASP A 16 0.90 2.76 18.42
C ASP A 16 0.13 3.67 19.39
N GLY A 17 -1.19 3.79 19.25
CA GLY A 17 -2.03 4.71 20.03
C GLY A 17 -2.36 6.01 19.28
N LYS A 18 -1.74 6.25 18.13
CA LYS A 18 -1.90 7.48 17.34
C LYS A 18 -2.23 7.18 15.88
N TRP A 19 -1.51 6.26 15.24
CA TRP A 19 -1.69 6.01 13.82
C TRP A 19 -3.09 5.47 13.51
N GLU A 20 -3.65 4.59 14.34
CA GLU A 20 -4.96 3.98 14.11
C GLU A 20 -6.16 4.93 14.28
N GLY A 21 -5.96 6.10 14.90
CA GLY A 21 -7.02 7.06 15.17
C GLY A 21 -7.38 7.94 13.97
N ASP A 22 -6.35 8.42 13.26
CA ASP A 22 -6.50 9.42 12.19
C ASP A 22 -5.89 8.96 10.85
N ARG A 23 -5.23 7.80 10.82
CA ARG A 23 -4.57 7.23 9.65
C ARG A 23 -5.03 5.79 9.46
N GLY A 24 -4.57 5.17 8.38
CA GLY A 24 -4.94 3.80 8.13
C GLY A 24 -4.72 3.31 6.72
N ILE A 25 -5.53 2.30 6.41
CA ILE A 25 -5.50 1.57 5.16
C ILE A 25 -6.90 1.67 4.55
N THR A 26 -6.95 2.00 3.26
CA THR A 26 -8.17 1.97 2.47
C THR A 26 -8.02 0.98 1.33
N VAL A 27 -8.91 0.00 1.27
CA VAL A 27 -9.09 -0.88 0.12
C VAL A 27 -10.44 -0.55 -0.51
N GLY A 28 -10.42 -0.10 -1.75
CA GLY A 28 -11.61 0.29 -2.51
C GLY A 28 -11.59 -0.27 -3.92
N THR A 29 -12.64 0.00 -4.68
CA THR A 29 -12.73 -0.34 -6.11
C THR A 29 -12.40 0.86 -6.98
N LEU A 30 -12.06 0.58 -8.24
CA LEU A 30 -11.93 1.60 -9.28
C LEU A 30 -13.29 1.87 -9.94
N ASP A 31 -13.34 2.86 -10.83
CA ASP A 31 -14.53 3.12 -11.67
C ASP A 31 -14.81 1.95 -12.65
N GLY A 32 -13.79 1.14 -12.93
CA GLY A 32 -13.87 -0.14 -13.65
C GLY A 32 -13.49 -1.33 -12.76
N PRO A 33 -13.44 -2.55 -13.32
CA PRO A 33 -12.97 -3.73 -12.61
C PRO A 33 -11.55 -3.52 -12.08
N GLY A 34 -11.38 -3.60 -10.76
CA GLY A 34 -10.07 -3.44 -10.14
C GLY A 34 -10.15 -2.92 -8.72
N TRP A 35 -8.98 -2.89 -8.09
CA TRP A 35 -8.82 -2.46 -6.71
C TRP A 35 -7.90 -1.25 -6.62
N ARG A 36 -8.17 -0.41 -5.64
CA ARG A 36 -7.25 0.59 -5.11
C ARG A 36 -6.90 0.20 -3.69
N VAL A 37 -5.61 0.10 -3.40
CA VAL A 37 -5.07 -0.01 -2.04
C VAL A 37 -4.33 1.28 -1.73
N SER A 38 -4.59 1.85 -0.57
CA SER A 38 -3.97 3.07 -0.08
C SER A 38 -3.52 2.85 1.35
N VAL A 39 -2.26 3.13 1.65
CA VAL A 39 -1.68 3.02 2.99
C VAL A 39 -1.05 4.36 3.37
N ASP A 40 -1.52 4.97 4.45
CA ASP A 40 -0.91 6.17 5.01
C ASP A 40 0.43 5.81 5.67
N LEU A 41 1.52 6.40 5.16
CA LEU A 41 2.86 6.11 5.64
C LEU A 41 3.31 7.08 6.73
N THR A 42 2.57 8.17 6.96
CA THR A 42 2.95 9.22 7.91
C THR A 42 2.98 8.66 9.33
N GLY A 43 4.09 8.89 10.03
CA GLY A 43 4.39 8.36 11.35
C GLY A 43 4.77 6.89 11.39
N THR A 44 4.88 6.21 10.25
CA THR A 44 5.42 4.83 10.17
C THR A 44 6.91 4.88 9.86
N TYR A 45 7.60 3.76 10.04
CA TYR A 45 9.01 3.62 9.66
C TYR A 45 9.25 3.76 8.13
N LEU A 46 8.19 3.71 7.32
CA LEU A 46 8.23 3.85 5.87
C LEU A 46 8.03 5.28 5.39
N GLU A 47 7.74 6.25 6.28
CA GLU A 47 7.47 7.64 5.92
C GLU A 47 8.57 8.25 5.05
N ASN A 48 9.83 7.87 5.28
CA ASN A 48 10.99 8.40 4.53
C ASN A 48 11.71 7.34 3.68
N ALA A 49 11.18 6.12 3.59
CA ALA A 49 11.77 5.04 2.82
C ALA A 49 11.66 5.30 1.31
N GLY A 50 12.71 5.03 0.54
CA GLY A 50 12.65 5.10 -0.92
C GLY A 50 11.70 4.04 -1.47
N PHE A 51 10.97 4.35 -2.52
CA PHE A 51 10.15 3.37 -3.24
C PHE A 51 10.30 3.61 -4.73
N GLU A 52 10.73 2.59 -5.48
CA GLU A 52 10.75 2.62 -6.93
C GLU A 52 9.34 2.33 -7.47
N GLU A 53 8.84 3.17 -8.38
CA GLU A 53 7.53 2.97 -8.98
C GLU A 53 7.47 1.60 -9.66
N PHE A 54 6.45 0.81 -9.31
CA PHE A 54 6.27 -0.53 -9.80
C PHE A 54 5.16 -0.53 -10.85
N VAL A 55 5.44 -1.09 -12.03
CA VAL A 55 4.47 -1.21 -13.12
C VAL A 55 4.59 -2.58 -13.76
N VAL A 56 3.51 -3.35 -13.71
CA VAL A 56 3.37 -4.63 -14.40
C VAL A 56 2.01 -4.72 -15.09
N GLU A 57 2.04 -5.00 -16.38
CA GLU A 57 0.85 -5.23 -17.22
C GLU A 57 1.03 -6.55 -17.96
N ARG A 58 0.24 -7.58 -17.61
CA ARG A 58 0.33 -8.91 -18.24
C ARG A 58 -0.85 -9.18 -19.16
N LEU A 59 -2.06 -8.97 -18.65
CA LEU A 59 -3.35 -9.16 -19.33
C LEU A 59 -4.35 -8.09 -18.86
N GLU A 60 -5.51 -7.99 -19.52
CA GLU A 60 -6.53 -6.98 -19.23
C GLU A 60 -7.01 -6.97 -17.76
N ASP A 61 -7.10 -8.15 -17.13
CA ASP A 61 -7.53 -8.32 -15.73
C ASP A 61 -6.37 -8.62 -14.75
N ASP A 62 -5.13 -8.70 -15.24
CA ASP A 62 -3.94 -9.07 -14.48
C ASP A 62 -2.83 -8.02 -14.70
N TRP A 63 -2.87 -7.02 -13.83
CA TRP A 63 -1.98 -5.87 -13.83
C TRP A 63 -1.88 -5.28 -12.42
N ALA A 64 -0.78 -4.63 -12.12
CA ALA A 64 -0.55 -3.91 -10.88
C ALA A 64 0.38 -2.72 -11.13
N HIS A 65 -0.02 -1.55 -10.62
CA HIS A 65 0.83 -0.37 -10.52
C HIS A 65 0.90 0.03 -9.06
N ALA A 66 2.09 0.32 -8.56
CA ALA A 66 2.27 0.84 -7.22
C ALA A 66 3.23 2.02 -7.23
N ARG A 67 2.96 2.99 -6.37
CA ARG A 67 3.76 4.20 -6.21
C ARG A 67 3.66 4.73 -4.80
N VAL A 68 4.58 5.59 -4.44
CA VAL A 68 4.48 6.41 -3.23
C VAL A 68 4.32 7.87 -3.64
N VAL A 69 3.31 8.53 -3.08
CA VAL A 69 2.97 9.92 -3.37
C VAL A 69 3.11 10.77 -2.12
N GLU A 70 3.58 12.00 -2.30
CA GLU A 70 3.45 13.05 -1.30
C GLU A 70 2.03 13.61 -1.33
N SER A 71 1.49 13.86 -0.14
CA SER A 71 0.16 14.42 0.02
C SER A 71 0.25 15.84 0.57
N THR A 72 -0.62 16.71 0.05
CA THR A 72 -0.74 18.10 0.51
C THR A 72 -1.63 18.23 1.74
N GLU A 73 -2.21 17.13 2.23
CA GLU A 73 -3.05 17.13 3.42
C GLU A 73 -2.21 17.34 4.70
N PRO A 74 -2.65 18.17 5.65
CA PRO A 74 -1.87 18.43 6.87
C PRO A 74 -1.65 17.19 7.74
N ALA A 75 -2.56 16.21 7.67
CA ALA A 75 -2.56 15.01 8.51
C ALA A 75 -1.84 13.80 7.86
N CYS A 76 -1.69 13.81 6.54
CA CYS A 76 -1.09 12.75 5.73
C CYS A 76 -0.07 13.39 4.79
N HIS A 77 1.21 13.19 5.07
CA HIS A 77 2.31 13.73 4.26
C HIS A 77 2.71 12.79 3.13
N ARG A 78 2.55 11.48 3.33
CA ARG A 78 3.02 10.49 2.36
C ARG A 78 2.19 9.23 2.40
N ARG A 79 1.94 8.65 1.23
CA ARG A 79 1.03 7.51 1.07
C ARG A 79 1.54 6.57 0.01
N PHE A 80 1.46 5.27 0.29
CA PHE A 80 1.58 4.24 -0.73
C PHE A 80 0.24 4.05 -1.42
N GLU A 81 0.24 3.99 -2.75
CA GLU A 81 -0.93 3.69 -3.56
C GLU A 81 -0.62 2.53 -4.49
N ALA A 82 -1.49 1.52 -4.49
CA ALA A 82 -1.50 0.48 -5.52
C ALA A 82 -2.86 0.42 -6.22
N PHE A 83 -2.80 0.25 -7.53
CA PHE A 83 -3.94 0.05 -8.41
C PHE A 83 -3.72 -1.27 -9.13
N CYS A 84 -4.71 -2.15 -9.14
CA CYS A 84 -4.54 -3.46 -9.75
C CYS A 84 -5.83 -4.01 -10.36
N GLY A 85 -5.68 -4.99 -11.24
CA GLY A 85 -6.78 -5.74 -11.81
C GLY A 85 -7.60 -6.48 -10.73
N PRO A 86 -8.82 -6.91 -11.05
CA PRO A 86 -9.76 -7.49 -10.08
C PRO A 86 -9.24 -8.77 -9.40
N ARG A 87 -8.26 -9.45 -10.02
CA ARG A 87 -7.65 -10.69 -9.50
C ARG A 87 -6.22 -10.50 -8.96
N SER A 88 -5.70 -9.29 -8.98
CA SER A 88 -4.30 -8.98 -8.61
C SER A 88 -4.17 -8.29 -7.25
N LEU A 89 -5.23 -8.30 -6.41
CA LEU A 89 -5.20 -7.69 -5.07
C LEU A 89 -4.11 -8.29 -4.18
N THR A 90 -3.95 -9.61 -4.21
CA THR A 90 -2.89 -10.29 -3.43
C THR A 90 -1.50 -9.78 -3.85
N GLU A 91 -1.26 -9.65 -5.15
CA GLU A 91 0.01 -9.13 -5.67
C GLU A 91 0.24 -7.66 -5.25
N ALA A 92 -0.81 -6.83 -5.29
CA ALA A 92 -0.71 -5.45 -4.81
C ALA A 92 -0.31 -5.36 -3.33
N LEU A 93 -0.81 -6.28 -2.50
CA LEU A 93 -0.39 -6.38 -1.09
C LEU A 93 1.03 -6.90 -0.95
N GLU A 94 1.44 -7.88 -1.76
CA GLU A 94 2.81 -8.42 -1.76
C GLU A 94 3.84 -7.36 -2.14
N ILE A 95 3.57 -6.53 -3.16
CA ILE A 95 4.44 -5.41 -3.54
C ILE A 95 4.67 -4.47 -2.36
N PHE A 96 3.60 -4.13 -1.63
CA PHE A 96 3.72 -3.29 -0.44
C PHE A 96 4.52 -3.98 0.67
N LEU A 97 4.23 -5.26 0.96
CA LEU A 97 4.83 -6.00 2.06
C LEU A 97 6.31 -6.29 1.83
N ASP A 98 6.69 -6.68 0.62
CA ASP A 98 8.07 -6.97 0.26
C ASP A 98 8.94 -5.70 0.40
N TRP A 99 8.38 -4.54 0.02
CA TRP A 99 9.01 -3.25 0.30
C TRP A 99 9.05 -2.93 1.80
N ALA A 100 7.95 -3.14 2.52
CA ALA A 100 7.84 -2.86 3.95
C ALA A 100 8.83 -3.70 4.79
N GLU A 101 9.15 -4.91 4.34
CA GLU A 101 10.11 -5.81 4.98
C GLU A 101 11.56 -5.52 4.57
N SER A 102 11.80 -4.79 3.47
CA SER A 102 13.13 -4.43 2.96
C SER A 102 13.15 -3.03 2.31
N PRO A 103 13.02 -1.96 3.12
CA PRO A 103 12.89 -0.59 2.62
C PRO A 103 14.19 0.06 2.10
N GLU A 104 15.30 -0.68 2.08
CA GLU A 104 16.64 -0.19 1.66
C GLU A 104 17.01 -0.58 0.20
N GLY A 105 16.02 -0.92 -0.62
CA GLY A 105 16.19 -1.19 -2.07
C GLY A 105 16.44 0.07 -2.89
#